data_AF-A0A2L2YUQ6-F1
#
_entry.id   AF-A0A2L2YUQ6-F1
#
_cell.length_a   1.000
_cell.length_b   1.000
_cell.length_c   1.000
_cell.angle_alpha   90.00
_cell.angle_beta   90.00
_cell.angle_gamma   90.00
#
_symmetry.space_group_name_H-M   'P 1'
#
loop_
_entity.id
_entity.type
_entity.pdbx_description
1 polymer ?
#
loop_
_entity_poly.entity_id
_entity_poly.type
_entity_poly.pdbx_seq_one_letter_code
_entity_poly.pdbx_strand_id
1 'polypeptide(L)'
;WGAMTRSRCGPIHKIEGIMDQHAYVDIIKTVFLPYYRKLRSRKPIMQADNDPKHTSKTAKAFLSSKKIEVLQWPFQPPVFNPIEMPWIDVDKYVKQQKPKNLGDLWKCVQEGWAAIPPERCQRLVDSMPRRCEAVIAAKGLPTKY
;
A
#
# COMPACT_ATOMS: atom_id res chain seq x y z
N TRP A 1 2.25 -3.37 -7.31
CA TRP A 1 1.98 -3.59 -5.87
C TRP A 1 3.09 -2.94 -5.05
N GLY A 2 2.75 -2.37 -3.89
CA GLY A 2 3.75 -1.81 -2.97
C GLY A 2 3.22 -1.81 -1.54
N ALA A 3 4.13 -1.69 -0.57
CA ALA A 3 3.78 -1.59 0.84
C ALA A 3 4.55 -0.45 1.51
N MET A 4 3.94 0.22 2.48
CA MET A 4 4.57 1.30 3.26
C MET A 4 4.32 1.08 4.75
N THR A 5 5.23 1.58 5.58
CA THR A 5 5.03 1.74 7.02
C THR A 5 5.28 3.18 7.41
N ARG A 6 4.97 3.55 8.66
CA ARG A 6 5.32 4.88 9.21
C ARG A 6 6.80 5.23 9.01
N SER A 7 7.69 4.24 9.09
CA SER A 7 9.14 4.48 9.04
C SER A 7 9.69 4.66 7.63
N ARG A 8 9.08 4.07 6.60
CA ARG A 8 9.57 4.10 5.22
C ARG A 8 8.64 3.36 4.25
N CYS A 9 8.86 3.60 2.96
CA CYS A 9 8.45 2.71 1.89
C CYS A 9 9.09 1.32 2.06
N GLY A 10 8.28 0.29 1.84
CA GLY A 10 8.66 -1.11 1.85
C GLY A 10 8.86 -1.64 0.42
N PRO A 11 8.71 -2.95 0.20
CA PRO A 11 8.93 -3.54 -1.12
C PRO A 11 7.94 -3.02 -2.15
N ILE A 12 8.39 -2.98 -3.40
CA ILE A 12 7.60 -2.71 -4.60
C ILE A 12 7.72 -3.90 -5.56
N HIS A 13 6.63 -4.25 -6.23
CA HIS A 13 6.57 -5.39 -7.14
C HIS A 13 5.74 -5.04 -8.37
N LYS A 14 6.31 -5.29 -9.55
CA LYS A 14 5.65 -5.15 -10.84
C LYS A 14 4.68 -6.31 -11.02
N ILE A 15 3.43 -6.00 -11.30
CA ILE A 15 2.42 -6.99 -11.65
C ILE A 15 2.43 -7.12 -13.17
N GLU A 16 2.51 -8.34 -13.67
CA GLU A 16 2.37 -8.63 -15.10
C GLU A 16 0.95 -9.12 -15.38
N GLY A 17 0.24 -8.44 -16.29
CA GLY A 17 -1.16 -8.73 -16.58
C GLY A 17 -2.13 -8.28 -15.49
N ILE A 18 -3.30 -8.92 -15.45
CA ILE A 18 -4.36 -8.65 -14.47
C ILE A 18 -4.13 -9.53 -13.24
N MET A 19 -4.05 -8.90 -12.06
CA MET A 19 -3.89 -9.63 -10.80
C MET A 19 -5.21 -10.25 -10.36
N ASP A 20 -5.26 -11.58 -10.30
CA ASP A 20 -6.33 -12.31 -9.64
C ASP A 20 -6.01 -12.58 -8.15
N GLN A 21 -6.88 -13.35 -7.49
CA GLN A 21 -6.71 -13.72 -6.08
C GLN A 21 -5.49 -14.64 -5.81
N HIS A 22 -5.09 -15.46 -6.77
CA HIS A 22 -3.97 -16.39 -6.63
C HIS A 22 -2.65 -15.65 -6.78
N ALA A 23 -2.53 -14.82 -7.82
CA ALA A 23 -1.43 -13.89 -8.02
C ALA A 23 -1.26 -12.94 -6.82
N TYR A 24 -2.38 -12.45 -6.25
CA TYR A 24 -2.33 -11.67 -5.02
C TYR A 24 -1.70 -12.46 -3.86
N VAL A 25 -2.17 -13.69 -3.60
CA VAL A 25 -1.60 -14.54 -2.54
C VAL A 25 -0.13 -14.84 -2.79
N ASP A 26 0.29 -15.06 -4.03
CA ASP A 26 1.69 -15.28 -4.38
C ASP A 26 2.54 -14.05 -4.09
N ILE A 27 2.06 -12.84 -4.40
CA ILE A 27 2.73 -11.58 -4.03
C ILE A 27 2.81 -11.45 -2.50
N ILE A 28 1.72 -11.77 -1.78
CA ILE A 28 1.74 -11.72 -0.31
C ILE A 28 2.75 -12.72 0.24
N LYS A 29 2.84 -13.93 -0.32
CA LYS A 29 3.75 -14.98 0.12
C LYS A 29 5.21 -14.66 -0.18
N THR A 30 5.51 -14.18 -1.38
CA THR A 30 6.87 -14.04 -1.91
C THR A 30 7.47 -12.67 -1.63
N VAL A 31 6.66 -11.61 -1.57
CA VAL A 31 7.10 -10.22 -1.41
C VAL A 31 6.75 -9.68 -0.03
N PHE A 32 5.47 -9.72 0.36
CA PHE A 32 5.02 -9.09 1.60
C PHE A 32 5.48 -9.84 2.86
N LEU A 33 5.29 -11.15 2.92
CA LEU A 33 5.52 -11.94 4.14
C LEU A 33 6.98 -11.89 4.62
N PRO A 34 8.01 -11.98 3.75
CA PRO A 34 9.40 -11.80 4.17
C PRO A 34 9.67 -10.39 4.73
N TYR A 35 9.03 -9.36 4.15
CA TYR A 35 9.13 -7.99 4.65
C TYR A 35 8.43 -7.82 6.00
N TYR A 36 7.19 -8.31 6.11
CA TYR A 36 6.36 -8.25 7.32
C TYR A 36 7.07 -8.88 8.53
N ARG A 37 7.71 -10.05 8.33
CA ARG A 37 8.47 -10.74 9.39
C ARG A 37 9.73 -9.99 9.86
N LYS A 38 10.24 -9.04 9.06
CA LYS A 38 11.41 -8.21 9.39
C LYS A 38 11.01 -6.89 10.07
N LEU A 39 9.70 -6.61 10.21
CA LEU A 39 9.24 -5.40 10.89
C LEU A 39 9.59 -5.47 12.38
N ARG A 40 10.11 -4.36 12.92
CA ARG A 40 10.47 -4.25 14.35
C ARG A 40 9.26 -4.05 15.27
N SER A 41 8.07 -3.80 14.71
CA SER A 41 6.84 -3.67 15.51
C SER A 41 6.49 -5.00 16.16
N ARG A 42 6.10 -4.98 17.44
CA ARG A 42 5.72 -6.20 18.19
C ARG A 42 4.45 -6.86 17.63
N LYS A 43 3.53 -6.07 17.08
CA LYS A 43 2.27 -6.53 16.47
C LYS A 43 1.92 -5.64 15.27
N PRO A 44 2.55 -5.85 14.11
CA PRO A 44 2.23 -5.06 12.92
C PRO A 44 0.87 -5.48 12.36
N ILE A 45 0.01 -4.50 12.09
CA ILE A 45 -1.29 -4.71 11.46
C ILE A 45 -1.15 -4.43 9.96
N MET A 46 -1.59 -5.36 9.13
CA MET A 46 -1.65 -5.18 7.68
C MET A 46 -2.89 -4.38 7.31
N GLN A 47 -2.74 -3.35 6.48
CA GLN A 47 -3.86 -2.66 5.84
C GLN A 47 -3.88 -3.02 4.35
N ALA A 48 -5.07 -3.31 3.84
CA ALA A 48 -5.38 -3.45 2.42
C ALA A 48 -6.79 -2.90 2.17
N ASP A 49 -7.10 -2.53 0.94
CA ASP A 49 -8.46 -2.16 0.56
C ASP A 49 -9.39 -3.40 0.51
N ASN A 50 -10.67 -3.16 0.26
CA ASN A 50 -11.69 -4.20 0.19
C ASN A 50 -11.89 -4.79 -1.22
N ASP A 51 -10.91 -4.67 -2.12
CA ASP A 51 -10.98 -5.29 -3.44
C ASP A 51 -11.34 -6.80 -3.31
N PRO A 52 -12.28 -7.32 -4.12
CA PRO A 52 -12.68 -8.73 -4.09
C PRO A 52 -11.51 -9.72 -4.03
N LYS A 53 -10.38 -9.44 -4.69
CA LYS A 53 -9.21 -10.35 -4.64
C LYS A 53 -8.53 -10.36 -3.27
N HIS A 54 -8.47 -9.21 -2.59
CA HIS A 54 -7.90 -9.08 -1.25
C HIS A 54 -8.83 -9.66 -0.18
N THR A 55 -10.15 -9.63 -0.42
CA THR A 55 -11.18 -10.14 0.49
C THR A 55 -11.67 -11.55 0.17
N SER A 56 -11.09 -12.19 -0.86
CA SER A 56 -11.37 -13.56 -1.28
C SER A 56 -11.15 -14.58 -0.16
N LYS A 57 -11.84 -15.72 -0.24
CA LYS A 57 -11.65 -16.84 0.72
C LYS A 57 -10.19 -17.31 0.72
N THR A 58 -9.57 -17.39 -0.44
CA THR A 58 -8.17 -17.80 -0.63
C THR A 58 -7.21 -16.84 0.08
N ALA A 59 -7.36 -15.53 -0.13
CA ALA A 59 -6.52 -14.53 0.51
C ALA A 59 -6.69 -14.51 2.03
N LYS A 60 -7.94 -14.52 2.52
CA LYS A 60 -8.25 -14.55 3.96
C LYS A 60 -7.70 -15.80 4.64
N ALA A 61 -7.88 -16.97 4.03
CA ALA A 61 -7.35 -18.23 4.56
C ALA A 61 -5.81 -18.21 4.63
N PHE A 62 -5.15 -17.70 3.58
CA PHE A 62 -3.69 -17.59 3.58
C PHE A 62 -3.19 -16.65 4.68
N LEU A 63 -3.73 -15.43 4.79
CA LEU A 63 -3.34 -14.44 5.80
C LEU A 63 -3.56 -14.98 7.22
N SER A 64 -4.71 -15.61 7.48
CA SER A 64 -5.02 -16.27 8.75
C SER A 64 -4.02 -17.39 9.07
N SER A 65 -3.69 -18.25 8.10
CA SER A 65 -2.70 -19.32 8.29
C SER A 65 -1.30 -18.81 8.65
N LYS A 66 -0.97 -17.56 8.27
CA LYS A 66 0.30 -16.89 8.60
C LYS A 66 0.21 -16.02 9.84
N LYS A 67 -0.93 -16.01 10.54
CA LYS A 67 -1.21 -15.19 11.72
C LYS A 67 -0.99 -13.69 11.45
N ILE A 68 -1.31 -13.24 10.24
CA ILE A 68 -1.26 -11.83 9.87
C ILE A 68 -2.57 -11.18 10.30
N GLU A 69 -2.48 -10.21 11.19
CA GLU A 69 -3.61 -9.37 11.57
C GLU A 69 -3.89 -8.36 10.46
N VAL A 70 -5.14 -8.28 10.01
CA VAL A 70 -5.58 -7.38 8.93
C VAL A 70 -6.54 -6.35 9.53
N LEU A 71 -6.26 -5.07 9.29
CA LEU A 71 -7.13 -3.97 9.68
C LEU A 71 -8.46 -4.09 8.96
N GLN A 72 -9.56 -4.05 9.72
CA GLN A 72 -10.89 -3.93 9.14
C GLN A 72 -11.01 -2.57 8.43
N TRP A 73 -11.07 -2.59 7.11
CA TRP A 73 -11.15 -1.39 6.30
C TRP A 73 -12.61 -1.04 5.98
N PRO A 74 -13.05 0.22 6.16
CA PRO A 74 -14.40 0.62 5.79
C PRO A 74 -14.56 0.62 4.26
N PHE A 75 -15.80 0.47 3.77
CA PHE A 75 -16.14 0.58 2.33
C PHE A 75 -16.10 2.05 1.88
N GLN A 76 -14.96 2.71 2.03
CA GLN A 76 -14.78 4.12 1.70
C GLN A 76 -13.72 4.28 0.59
N PRO A 77 -13.83 5.32 -0.25
CA PRO A 77 -12.98 5.51 -1.44
C PRO A 77 -11.47 5.60 -1.11
N PRO A 78 -10.59 5.46 -2.12
CA PRO A 78 -9.13 5.43 -1.96
C PRO A 78 -8.50 6.65 -1.26
N VAL A 79 -9.26 7.75 -1.12
CA VAL A 79 -8.91 8.99 -0.40
C VAL A 79 -8.37 8.75 1.03
N PHE A 80 -8.74 7.62 1.64
CA PHE A 80 -8.33 7.24 2.98
C PHE A 80 -6.99 6.55 3.06
N ASN A 81 -6.54 5.92 1.99
CA ASN A 81 -5.39 5.04 2.05
C ASN A 81 -4.10 5.87 1.97
N PRO A 82 -3.28 5.91 3.04
CA PRO A 82 -2.06 6.73 3.05
C PRO A 82 -1.09 6.39 1.93
N ILE A 83 -1.14 5.17 1.39
CA ILE A 83 -0.23 4.71 0.34
C ILE A 83 -0.52 5.34 -1.04
N GLU A 84 -1.70 5.93 -1.25
CA GLU A 84 -2.01 6.65 -2.50
C GLU A 84 -1.13 7.89 -2.67
N MET A 85 -0.74 8.54 -1.56
CA MET A 85 0.09 9.74 -1.60
C MET A 85 1.52 9.47 -2.11
N PRO A 86 2.23 8.42 -1.65
CA PRO A 86 3.46 7.92 -2.27
C PRO A 86 3.35 7.66 -3.75
N TRP A 87 2.24 7.09 -4.24
CA TRP A 87 2.07 6.82 -5.67
C TRP A 87 1.99 8.10 -6.51
N ILE A 88 1.39 9.17 -5.97
CA ILE A 88 1.43 10.50 -6.60
C ILE A 88 2.87 11.03 -6.67
N ASP A 89 3.66 10.83 -5.62
CA ASP A 89 5.06 11.26 -5.58
C ASP A 89 5.90 10.48 -6.63
N VAL A 90 5.65 9.17 -6.78
CA VAL A 90 6.27 8.34 -7.84
C VAL A 90 5.84 8.78 -9.24
N ASP A 91 4.55 9.02 -9.48
CA ASP A 91 4.04 9.46 -10.78
C ASP A 91 4.70 10.78 -11.23
N LYS A 92 4.86 11.74 -10.30
CA LYS A 92 5.60 12.99 -10.55
C LYS A 92 7.06 12.73 -10.92
N TYR A 93 7.75 11.86 -10.17
CA TYR A 93 9.13 11.50 -10.45
C TYR A 93 9.27 10.88 -11.85
N VAL A 94 8.43 9.88 -12.18
CA VAL A 94 8.44 9.20 -13.48
C VAL A 94 8.20 10.18 -14.63
N LYS A 95 7.24 11.11 -14.48
CA LYS A 95 6.96 12.15 -15.48
C LYS A 95 8.15 13.07 -15.73
N GLN A 96 8.95 13.36 -14.70
CA GLN A 96 10.17 14.15 -14.85
C GLN A 96 11.26 13.39 -15.59
N GLN A 97 11.43 12.09 -15.33
CA GLN A 97 12.44 11.26 -15.99
C GLN A 97 12.13 10.93 -17.45
N LYS A 98 10.85 10.99 -17.86
CA LYS A 98 10.40 10.74 -19.25
C LYS A 98 10.94 9.42 -19.84
N PRO A 99 10.70 8.27 -19.18
CA PRO A 99 11.20 6.97 -19.64
C PRO A 99 10.69 6.63 -21.05
N LYS A 100 11.51 5.92 -21.84
CA LYS A 100 11.25 5.66 -23.27
C LYS A 100 10.75 4.26 -23.56
N ASN A 101 10.91 3.33 -22.62
CA ASN A 101 10.45 1.96 -22.76
C ASN A 101 9.97 1.42 -21.40
N LEU A 102 9.39 0.22 -21.41
CA LEU A 102 8.84 -0.41 -20.20
C LEU A 102 9.90 -0.75 -19.14
N GLY A 103 11.13 -1.06 -19.57
CA GLY A 103 12.25 -1.32 -18.65
C GLY A 103 12.65 -0.05 -17.91
N ASP A 104 12.85 1.05 -18.65
CA ASP A 104 13.16 2.36 -18.09
C ASP A 104 12.04 2.86 -17.17
N LEU A 105 10.79 2.64 -17.56
CA LEU A 105 9.63 3.01 -16.76
C LEU A 105 9.65 2.29 -15.42
N TRP A 106 9.86 0.97 -15.43
CA TRP A 106 9.92 0.20 -14.20
C TRP A 106 11.09 0.64 -13.30
N LYS A 107 12.26 0.90 -13.88
CA LYS A 107 13.41 1.44 -13.16
C LYS A 107 13.09 2.79 -12.52
N CYS A 108 12.47 3.72 -13.26
CA CYS A 108 12.05 5.02 -12.72
C CYS A 108 11.04 4.88 -11.58
N VAL A 109 10.12 3.91 -11.67
CA VAL A 109 9.17 3.62 -10.59
C VAL A 109 9.88 3.12 -9.34
N GLN A 110 10.87 2.23 -9.48
CA GLN A 110 11.68 1.73 -8.35
C GLN A 110 12.50 2.85 -7.70
N GLU A 111 13.15 3.68 -8.51
CA GLU A 111 13.93 4.84 -8.03
C GLU A 111 13.04 5.87 -7.34
N GLY A 112 11.93 6.25 -7.97
CA GLY A 112 10.96 7.18 -7.38
C GLY A 112 10.40 6.68 -6.06
N TRP A 113 10.09 5.38 -5.97
CA TRP A 113 9.61 4.75 -4.72
C TRP A 113 10.67 4.74 -3.62
N ALA A 114 11.93 4.44 -3.98
CA ALA A 114 13.06 4.43 -3.05
C ALA A 114 13.48 5.84 -2.60
N ALA A 115 13.24 6.86 -3.43
CA ALA A 115 13.54 8.25 -3.14
C ALA A 115 12.54 8.92 -2.18
N ILE A 116 11.41 8.27 -1.86
CA ILE A 116 10.43 8.82 -0.92
C ILE A 116 11.04 8.92 0.48
N PRO A 117 11.13 10.12 1.07
CA PRO A 117 11.75 10.28 2.38
C PRO A 117 10.94 9.58 3.48
N PRO A 118 11.61 8.95 4.48
CA PRO A 118 10.96 8.41 5.68
C PRO A 118 9.97 9.37 6.35
N GLU A 119 10.29 10.66 6.39
CA GLU A 119 9.46 11.70 7.00
C GLU A 119 8.14 11.90 6.25
N ARG A 120 8.12 11.64 4.94
CA ARG A 120 6.89 11.65 4.13
C ARG A 120 5.97 10.52 4.58
N CYS A 121 6.49 9.30 4.69
CA CYS A 121 5.72 8.14 5.18
C CYS A 121 5.21 8.38 6.61
N GLN A 122 6.06 8.95 7.47
CA GLN A 122 5.70 9.28 8.84
C GLN A 122 4.52 10.25 8.90
N ARG A 123 4.61 11.40 8.21
CA ARG A 123 3.53 12.41 8.19
C ARG A 123 2.21 11.85 7.68
N LEU A 124 2.26 10.95 6.70
CA LEU A 124 1.07 10.32 6.13
C LEU A 124 0.39 9.40 7.13
N VAL A 125 1.14 8.52 7.78
CA VAL A 125 0.58 7.63 8.82
C VAL A 125 0.11 8.42 10.03
N ASP A 126 0.89 9.42 10.49
CA ASP A 126 0.52 10.28 11.63
C ASP A 126 -0.70 11.17 11.32
N SER A 127 -1.07 11.35 10.04
CA SER A 127 -2.28 12.07 9.65
C SER A 127 -3.57 11.25 9.80
N MET A 128 -3.47 9.92 9.95
CA MET A 128 -4.64 9.03 9.94
C MET A 128 -5.72 9.36 10.97
N PRO A 129 -5.40 9.68 12.25
CA PRO A 129 -6.43 10.05 13.22
C PRO A 129 -7.28 11.24 12.74
N ARG A 130 -6.62 12.30 12.25
CA ARG A 130 -7.30 13.50 11.71
C ARG A 130 -8.10 13.21 10.43
N ARG A 131 -7.64 12.28 9.58
CA ARG A 131 -8.40 11.83 8.40
C ARG A 131 -9.67 11.09 8.82
N CYS A 132 -9.56 10.18 9.79
CA CYS A 132 -10.70 9.46 10.34
C CYS A 132 -11.72 10.41 10.98
N GLU A 133 -11.27 11.37 11.78
CA GLU A 133 -12.14 12.40 12.39
C GLU A 133 -12.89 13.22 11.35
N ALA A 134 -12.20 13.71 10.32
CA ALA A 134 -12.81 14.50 9.25
C ALA A 134 -13.95 13.73 8.55
N VAL A 135 -13.81 12.41 8.47
CA VAL A 135 -14.75 11.54 7.77
C VAL A 135 -15.93 11.21 8.63
N ILE A 136 -15.71 10.97 9.92
CA ILE A 136 -16.78 10.83 10.90
C ILE A 136 -17.61 12.12 10.91
N ALA A 137 -16.96 13.28 10.93
CA ALA A 137 -17.62 14.59 10.86
C ALA A 137 -18.40 14.77 9.53
N ALA A 138 -17.84 14.30 8.42
CA ALA A 138 -18.48 14.31 7.10
C ALA A 138 -19.54 13.21 6.93
N LYS A 139 -19.85 12.41 7.96
CA LYS A 139 -20.77 11.26 7.91
C LYS A 139 -20.44 10.28 6.76
N GLY A 140 -19.16 10.12 6.49
CA GLY A 140 -18.65 9.26 5.42
C GLY A 140 -18.64 9.87 4.02
N LEU A 141 -18.94 11.16 3.87
CA LEU A 141 -18.78 11.88 2.60
C LEU A 141 -17.30 12.21 2.32
N PRO A 142 -16.94 12.52 1.06
CA PRO A 142 -15.59 12.92 0.69
C PRO A 142 -15.06 14.09 1.53
N THR A 143 -13.76 14.06 1.83
CA THR A 143 -13.07 15.11 2.60
C THR A 143 -11.94 15.72 1.77
N LYS A 144 -11.29 16.77 2.29
CA LYS A 144 -10.16 17.45 1.64
C LYS A 144 -8.87 16.62 1.50
N TYR A 145 -8.86 15.41 2.05
CA TYR A 145 -7.66 14.57 2.18
C TYR A 145 -7.38 13.71 0.96
#